data_AF-A0A2I9CU81-F1
#
_entry.id   AF-A0A2I9CU81-F1
#
_cell.length_a   1.000
_cell.length_b   1.000
_cell.length_c   1.000
_cell.angle_alpha   90.00
_cell.angle_beta   90.00
_cell.angle_gamma   90.00
#
_symmetry.space_group_name_H-M   'P 1'
#
loop_
_entity.id
_entity.type
_entity.pdbx_description
1 polymer ?
#
loop_
_entity_poly.entity_id
_entity_poly.type
_entity_poly.pdbx_seq_one_letter_code
_entity_poly.pdbx_strand_id
1 'polypeptide(L)'
;MRRALFLALALLAGGVQAASVKLRPQGAEMTKAVQDALAAISTKETPITLDSSGGPILTLGGGGAAFSPDVAARTLSFGGERRIEFNPQGPLPLAEAVRAELARELGLKAWSAEAARARLSGADLNGDGVIDLTDLALLMNNYGKTGATVGDLNQDRKVDDADVRLFAAQYKP
;
A
#
# COMPACT_ATOMS: atom_id res chain seq x y z
N MET A 1 -14.57 -10.12 -4.66
CA MET A 1 -13.47 -10.72 -3.88
C MET A 1 -12.57 -9.59 -3.40
N ARG A 2 -12.53 -9.30 -2.10
CA ARG A 2 -11.73 -8.20 -1.54
C ARG A 2 -10.24 -8.57 -1.60
N ARG A 3 -9.44 -7.73 -2.27
CA ARG A 3 -7.98 -7.87 -2.40
C ARG A 3 -7.36 -7.66 -1.02
N ALA A 4 -6.84 -8.71 -0.39
CA ALA A 4 -6.10 -8.59 0.87
C ALA A 4 -4.61 -8.36 0.54
N LEU A 5 -4.24 -7.11 0.28
CA LEU A 5 -2.84 -6.69 0.37
C LEU A 5 -2.56 -6.48 1.87
N PHE A 6 -1.76 -7.34 2.47
CA PHE A 6 -1.39 -7.22 3.88
C PHE A 6 -0.32 -6.13 4.03
N LEU A 7 -0.76 -4.89 4.27
CA LEU A 7 0.12 -3.81 4.72
C LEU A 7 0.64 -4.18 6.12
N ALA A 8 1.94 -4.12 6.33
CA ALA A 8 2.53 -4.25 7.66
C ALA A 8 3.03 -2.88 8.11
N LEU A 9 2.46 -2.37 9.20
CA LEU A 9 3.03 -1.27 9.96
C LEU A 9 4.15 -1.86 10.83
N ALA A 10 5.36 -1.31 10.72
CA ALA A 10 6.44 -1.65 11.64
C ALA A 10 6.58 -0.50 12.67
N LEU A 11 6.30 -0.80 13.95
CA LEU A 11 6.38 0.17 15.04
C LEU A 11 7.82 0.34 15.53
N LEU A 12 8.27 1.60 15.61
CA LEU A 12 9.30 2.05 16.54
C LEU A 12 8.71 3.14 17.43
N ALA A 13 8.77 2.92 18.75
CA ALA A 13 8.30 3.87 19.75
C ALA A 13 8.92 5.27 19.50
N GLY A 14 8.06 6.25 19.19
CA GLY A 14 8.44 7.66 19.02
C GLY A 14 8.89 8.09 17.62
N GLY A 15 8.89 7.21 16.62
CA GLY A 15 9.24 7.55 15.23
C GLY A 15 8.03 7.65 14.31
N VAL A 16 8.16 8.41 13.22
CA VAL A 16 7.14 8.45 12.15
C VAL A 16 6.84 7.03 11.69
N GLN A 17 5.55 6.65 11.64
CA GLN A 17 5.17 5.32 11.19
C GLN A 17 5.51 5.15 9.70
N ALA A 18 6.42 4.22 9.41
CA ALA A 18 6.75 3.84 8.04
C ALA A 18 5.74 2.80 7.55
N ALA A 19 5.13 3.06 6.40
CA ALA A 19 4.25 2.10 5.73
C ALA A 19 5.11 1.10 4.94
N SER A 20 5.13 -0.16 5.37
CA SER A 20 5.82 -1.22 4.62
C SER A 20 4.88 -1.88 3.62
N VAL A 21 5.23 -1.73 2.34
CA VAL A 21 4.49 -2.27 1.21
C VAL A 21 5.07 -3.62 0.80
N LYS A 22 4.27 -4.68 0.95
CA LYS A 22 4.68 -6.06 0.67
C LYS A 22 4.61 -6.40 -0.82
N LEU A 23 5.77 -6.49 -1.47
CA LEU A 23 5.91 -6.83 -2.88
C LEU A 23 7.21 -7.61 -3.10
N ARG A 24 7.19 -8.57 -4.04
CA ARG A 24 8.36 -9.38 -4.40
C ARG A 24 8.83 -9.10 -5.83
N PRO A 25 9.43 -7.93 -6.12
CA PRO A 25 9.99 -7.65 -7.43
C PRO A 25 11.16 -8.59 -7.76
N GLN A 26 11.22 -9.07 -9.00
CA GLN A 26 12.21 -10.02 -9.48
C GLN A 26 13.19 -9.33 -10.43
N GLY A 27 14.48 -9.42 -10.13
CA GLY A 27 15.54 -8.81 -10.93
C GLY A 27 15.77 -7.34 -10.62
N ALA A 28 16.99 -6.86 -10.92
CA ALA A 28 17.45 -5.52 -10.53
C ALA A 28 16.59 -4.39 -11.12
N GLU A 29 16.18 -4.51 -12.38
CA GLU A 29 15.39 -3.48 -13.06
C GLU A 29 14.00 -3.31 -12.42
N MET A 30 13.29 -4.42 -12.17
CA MET A 30 11.98 -4.38 -11.53
C MET A 30 12.08 -3.89 -10.08
N THR A 31 13.08 -4.36 -9.32
CA THR A 31 13.30 -3.88 -7.95
C THR A 31 13.56 -2.38 -7.92
N LYS A 32 14.40 -1.87 -8.82
CA LYS A 32 14.67 -0.44 -8.95
C LYS A 32 13.40 0.33 -9.33
N ALA A 33 12.65 -0.12 -10.34
CA ALA A 33 11.42 0.54 -10.77
C ALA A 33 10.38 0.65 -9.64
N VAL A 34 10.23 -0.42 -8.84
CA VAL A 34 9.34 -0.41 -7.66
C VAL A 34 9.85 0.54 -6.58
N GLN A 35 11.15 0.51 -6.28
CA GLN A 35 11.75 1.42 -5.29
C GLN A 35 11.61 2.89 -5.71
N ASP A 36 11.92 3.21 -6.97
CA ASP A 36 11.81 4.56 -7.53
C ASP A 36 10.34 5.03 -7.54
N ALA A 37 9.39 4.12 -7.80
CA ALA A 37 7.97 4.42 -7.72
C ALA A 37 7.56 4.75 -6.27
N LEU A 38 7.84 3.87 -5.30
CA LEU A 38 7.49 4.08 -3.89
C LEU A 38 8.14 5.35 -3.33
N ALA A 39 9.40 5.62 -3.68
CA ALA A 39 10.10 6.83 -3.28
C ALA A 39 9.40 8.11 -3.78
N ALA A 40 8.75 8.07 -4.95
CA ALA A 40 8.06 9.23 -5.53
C ALA A 40 6.80 9.67 -4.76
N ILE A 41 6.22 8.79 -3.92
CA ILE A 41 5.05 9.08 -3.07
C ILE A 41 5.38 9.04 -1.57
N SER A 42 6.63 8.74 -1.22
CA SER A 42 7.10 8.70 0.17
C SER A 42 7.43 10.10 0.66
N THR A 43 7.02 10.45 1.87
CA THR A 43 7.41 11.71 2.53
C THR A 43 8.07 11.44 3.87
N LYS A 44 8.50 12.50 4.57
CA LYS A 44 9.02 12.37 5.94
C LYS A 44 7.92 11.97 6.93
N GLU A 45 6.69 12.40 6.68
CA GLU A 45 5.49 12.15 7.50
C GLU A 45 4.83 10.81 7.21
N THR A 46 5.06 10.26 6.01
CA THR A 46 4.66 8.90 5.64
C THR A 46 5.79 8.26 4.83
N PRO A 47 6.86 7.77 5.51
CA PRO A 47 7.90 7.01 4.86
C PRO A 47 7.31 5.71 4.30
N ILE A 48 7.58 5.41 3.02
CA ILE A 48 7.10 4.19 2.38
C ILE A 48 8.29 3.32 2.03
N THR A 49 8.29 2.08 2.51
CA THR A 49 9.37 1.13 2.30
C THR A 49 8.88 -0.12 1.60
N LEU A 50 9.75 -0.72 0.79
CA LEU A 50 9.51 -2.03 0.19
C LEU A 50 9.83 -3.14 1.20
N ASP A 51 8.87 -4.02 1.46
CA ASP A 51 9.06 -5.28 2.18
C ASP A 51 8.96 -6.45 1.18
N SER A 52 10.08 -7.11 0.92
CA SER A 52 10.14 -8.25 -0.01
C SER A 52 9.90 -9.62 0.65
N SER A 53 9.49 -9.66 1.91
CA SER A 53 9.17 -10.91 2.60
C SER A 53 7.83 -11.53 2.15
N GLY A 54 6.97 -10.78 1.48
CA GLY A 54 5.64 -11.25 1.08
C GLY A 54 4.96 -10.41 0.01
N GLY A 55 3.70 -10.72 -0.28
CA GLY A 55 2.91 -10.05 -1.30
C GLY A 55 3.07 -10.65 -2.71
N PRO A 56 2.50 -10.01 -3.74
CA PRO A 56 2.58 -10.51 -5.11
C PRO A 56 4.02 -10.47 -5.64
N ILE A 57 4.34 -11.43 -6.51
CA ILE A 57 5.58 -11.42 -7.29
C ILE A 57 5.42 -10.43 -8.44
N LEU A 58 6.41 -9.57 -8.68
CA LEU A 58 6.43 -8.64 -9.81
C LEU A 58 7.57 -9.02 -10.75
N THR A 59 7.28 -9.27 -12.02
CA THR A 59 8.27 -9.69 -13.02
C THR A 59 8.18 -8.86 -14.29
N LEU A 60 9.32 -8.57 -14.91
CA LEU A 60 9.36 -8.03 -16.27
C LEU A 60 9.29 -9.19 -17.27
N GLY A 61 8.30 -9.17 -18.15
CA GLY A 61 7.94 -10.31 -18.97
C GLY A 61 7.29 -11.43 -18.17
N GLY A 62 7.01 -12.54 -18.86
CA GLY A 62 6.33 -13.70 -18.29
C GLY A 62 6.67 -14.99 -19.03
N GLY A 63 6.62 -16.10 -18.30
CA GLY A 63 6.87 -17.44 -18.86
C GLY A 63 5.64 -18.09 -19.52
N GLY A 64 4.52 -17.36 -19.60
CA GLY A 64 3.26 -17.82 -20.19
C GLY A 64 3.05 -17.37 -21.63
N ALA A 65 1.79 -17.29 -22.04
CA ALA A 65 1.40 -16.78 -23.36
C ALA A 65 1.95 -15.37 -23.60
N ALA A 66 2.25 -15.06 -24.86
CA ALA A 66 2.68 -13.73 -25.27
C ALA A 66 1.68 -12.64 -24.80
N PHE A 67 2.21 -11.47 -24.49
CA PHE A 67 1.37 -10.32 -24.17
C PHE A 67 0.64 -9.81 -25.41
N SER A 68 -0.58 -9.32 -25.22
CA SER A 68 -1.16 -8.40 -26.19
C SER A 68 -0.36 -7.09 -26.18
N PRO A 69 -0.11 -6.46 -27.34
CA PRO A 69 0.70 -5.24 -27.42
C PRO A 69 0.07 -4.06 -26.66
N ASP A 70 -1.26 -4.04 -26.52
CA ASP A 70 -2.00 -2.97 -25.83
C ASP A 70 -2.09 -3.12 -24.31
N VAL A 71 -1.46 -4.16 -23.75
CA VAL A 71 -1.52 -4.48 -22.32
C VAL A 71 -0.18 -4.19 -21.67
N ALA A 72 -0.16 -3.27 -20.70
CA ALA A 72 1.05 -2.89 -19.97
C ALA A 72 1.43 -3.90 -18.87
N ALA A 73 0.45 -4.53 -18.23
CA ALA A 73 0.66 -5.55 -17.22
C ALA A 73 -0.54 -6.49 -17.11
N ARG A 74 -0.32 -7.68 -16.55
CA ARG A 74 -1.38 -8.63 -16.22
C ARG A 74 -1.14 -9.26 -14.86
N THR A 75 -2.23 -9.59 -14.17
CA THR A 75 -2.19 -10.37 -12.94
C THR A 75 -2.55 -11.82 -13.23
N LEU A 76 -1.71 -12.75 -12.79
CA LEU A 76 -1.93 -14.19 -12.85
C LEU A 76 -1.89 -14.78 -11.44
N SER A 77 -2.59 -15.91 -11.25
CA SER A 77 -2.50 -16.71 -10.03
C SER A 77 -2.08 -18.12 -10.40
N PHE A 78 -0.95 -18.58 -9.89
CA PHE A 78 -0.41 -19.92 -10.14
C PHE A 78 -0.02 -20.57 -8.83
N GLY A 79 -0.54 -21.77 -8.55
CA GLY A 79 -0.22 -22.50 -7.31
C GLY A 79 -0.57 -21.74 -6.01
N GLY A 80 -1.57 -20.86 -6.04
CA GLY A 80 -1.94 -19.99 -4.91
C GLY A 80 -1.08 -18.73 -4.78
N GLU A 81 -0.05 -18.58 -5.62
CA GLU A 81 0.80 -17.40 -5.64
C GLU A 81 0.33 -16.40 -6.72
N ARG A 82 0.22 -15.14 -6.31
CA ARG A 82 -0.17 -14.06 -7.20
C ARG A 82 1.06 -13.41 -7.83
N ARG A 83 1.05 -13.30 -9.16
CA ARG A 83 2.11 -12.69 -9.97
C ARG A 83 1.55 -11.56 -10.81
N ILE A 84 2.26 -10.45 -10.86
CA ILE A 84 2.03 -9.31 -11.75
C ILE A 84 3.17 -9.31 -12.76
N GLU A 85 2.84 -9.57 -14.01
CA GLU A 85 3.80 -9.60 -15.11
C GLU A 85 3.66 -8.31 -15.92
N PHE A 86 4.76 -7.59 -16.10
CA PHE A 86 4.83 -6.34 -16.85
C PHE A 86 5.28 -6.62 -18.28
N ASN A 87 4.61 -6.03 -19.27
CA ASN A 87 4.92 -6.23 -20.67
C ASN A 87 6.15 -5.38 -21.06
N PRO A 88 7.30 -6.00 -21.43
CA PRO A 88 8.48 -5.24 -21.85
C PRO A 88 8.28 -4.49 -23.17
N GLN A 89 7.30 -4.92 -23.98
CA GLN A 89 6.95 -4.33 -25.27
C GLN A 89 5.54 -3.70 -25.22
N GLY A 90 5.06 -3.39 -24.01
CA GLY A 90 3.73 -2.82 -23.80
C GLY A 90 3.62 -1.37 -24.26
N PRO A 91 2.42 -0.79 -24.15
CA PRO A 91 2.15 0.56 -24.62
C PRO A 91 2.72 1.64 -23.68
N LEU A 92 3.21 1.25 -22.50
CA LEU A 92 3.74 2.15 -21.48
C LEU A 92 5.20 1.81 -21.16
N PRO A 93 6.04 2.83 -20.89
CA PRO A 93 7.33 2.62 -20.25
C PRO A 93 7.20 1.89 -18.91
N LEU A 94 8.19 1.08 -18.55
CA LEU A 94 8.15 0.26 -17.34
C LEU A 94 7.80 1.06 -16.07
N ALA A 95 8.41 2.24 -15.90
CA ALA A 95 8.16 3.09 -14.74
C ALA A 95 6.69 3.52 -14.62
N GLU A 96 6.04 3.83 -15.74
CA GLU A 96 4.62 4.23 -15.77
C GLU A 96 3.71 3.02 -15.54
N ALA A 97 4.03 1.87 -16.15
CA ALA A 97 3.30 0.63 -15.92
C ALA A 97 3.36 0.21 -14.44
N VAL A 98 4.54 0.26 -13.82
CA VAL A 98 4.73 -0.03 -12.40
C VAL A 98 3.90 0.92 -11.53
N ARG A 99 3.94 2.24 -11.78
CA ARG A 99 3.13 3.20 -11.03
C ARG A 99 1.63 2.92 -11.16
N ALA A 100 1.15 2.63 -12.37
CA ALA A 100 -0.26 2.34 -12.62
C ALA A 100 -0.72 1.07 -11.89
N GLU A 101 0.09 0.00 -11.93
CA GLU A 101 -0.23 -1.23 -11.20
C GLU A 101 -0.14 -1.02 -9.69
N LEU A 102 0.91 -0.37 -9.17
CA LEU A 102 1.02 -0.10 -7.74
C LEU A 102 -0.12 0.77 -7.23
N ALA A 103 -0.60 1.76 -8.00
CA ALA A 103 -1.79 2.52 -7.64
C ALA A 103 -3.02 1.62 -7.47
N ARG A 104 -3.25 0.68 -8.40
CA ARG A 104 -4.34 -0.31 -8.32
C ARG A 104 -4.16 -1.30 -7.17
N GLU A 105 -2.93 -1.70 -6.89
CA GLU A 105 -2.61 -2.64 -5.82
C GLU A 105 -2.80 -2.05 -4.43
N LEU A 106 -2.36 -0.80 -4.26
CA LEU A 106 -2.48 -0.06 -3.00
C LEU A 106 -3.86 0.57 -2.84
N GLY A 107 -4.68 0.62 -3.90
CA GLY A 107 -5.99 1.26 -3.88
C GLY A 107 -5.93 2.79 -3.83
N LEU A 108 -4.90 3.37 -4.46
CA LEU A 108 -4.73 4.82 -4.52
C LEU A 108 -5.61 5.40 -5.64
N LYS A 109 -6.32 6.49 -5.34
CA LYS A 109 -7.08 7.25 -6.34
C LYS A 109 -6.18 7.98 -7.34
N ALA A 110 -4.98 8.36 -6.89
CA ALA A 110 -3.96 9.01 -7.70
C ALA A 110 -2.57 8.60 -7.19
N TRP A 111 -1.55 8.65 -8.06
CA TRP A 111 -0.16 8.43 -7.64
C TRP A 111 0.43 9.70 -7.03
N SER A 112 0.01 10.02 -5.80
CA SER A 112 0.47 11.21 -5.07
C SER A 112 0.77 10.89 -3.61
N ALA A 113 1.57 11.76 -2.97
CA ALA A 113 1.91 11.64 -1.56
C ALA A 113 0.68 11.76 -0.65
N GLU A 114 -0.30 12.58 -1.02
CA GLU A 114 -1.53 12.78 -0.26
C GLU A 114 -2.40 11.53 -0.29
N ALA A 115 -2.58 10.92 -1.47
CA ALA A 115 -3.32 9.67 -1.61
C ALA A 115 -2.62 8.53 -0.86
N ALA A 116 -1.29 8.47 -0.94
CA ALA A 116 -0.50 7.47 -0.22
C ALA A 116 -0.61 7.65 1.30
N ARG A 117 -0.49 8.88 1.81
CA ARG A 117 -0.72 9.20 3.22
C ARG A 117 -2.11 8.77 3.67
N ALA A 118 -3.16 9.16 2.93
CA ALA A 118 -4.53 8.80 3.27
C ALA A 118 -4.67 7.29 3.42
N ARG A 119 -4.21 6.55 2.42
CA ARG A 119 -4.40 5.10 2.34
C ARG A 119 -3.47 4.27 3.24
N LEU A 120 -2.23 4.69 3.42
CA LEU A 120 -1.17 3.88 4.04
C LEU A 120 -0.86 4.25 5.49
N SER A 121 -1.36 5.39 5.98
CA SER A 121 -1.21 5.77 7.39
C SER A 121 -2.04 4.93 8.36
N GLY A 122 -3.01 4.16 7.85
CA GLY A 122 -3.98 3.40 8.66
C GLY A 122 -5.15 4.24 9.19
N ALA A 123 -5.14 5.57 9.02
CA ALA A 123 -6.18 6.46 9.52
C ALA A 123 -7.43 6.56 8.63
N ASP A 124 -7.35 6.14 7.36
CA ASP A 124 -8.50 5.90 6.47
C ASP A 124 -9.16 4.55 6.86
N LEU A 125 -9.99 4.61 7.89
CA LEU A 125 -10.58 3.44 8.56
C LEU A 125 -11.75 2.86 7.75
N ASN A 126 -12.45 3.67 6.96
CA ASN A 126 -13.53 3.21 6.10
C ASN A 126 -13.03 2.75 4.71
N GLY A 127 -11.81 3.12 4.32
CA GLY A 127 -11.18 2.73 3.06
C GLY A 127 -11.63 3.52 1.84
N ASP A 128 -12.22 4.71 2.02
CA ASP A 128 -12.69 5.56 0.94
C ASP A 128 -11.59 6.46 0.36
N GLY A 129 -10.41 6.49 0.97
CA GLY A 129 -9.24 7.25 0.52
C GLY A 129 -9.25 8.73 0.91
N VAL A 130 -10.10 9.12 1.85
CA VAL A 130 -10.09 10.40 2.55
C VAL A 130 -9.96 10.09 4.05
N ILE A 131 -9.35 11.00 4.82
CA ILE A 131 -9.32 10.89 6.28
C ILE A 131 -10.22 11.99 6.81
N ASP A 132 -11.43 11.64 7.23
CA ASP A 132 -12.44 12.61 7.65
C ASP A 132 -13.16 12.24 8.96
N LEU A 133 -14.26 12.95 9.25
CA LEU A 133 -15.05 12.73 10.47
C LEU A 133 -15.73 11.35 10.50
N THR A 134 -15.92 10.71 9.34
CA THR A 134 -16.44 9.35 9.23
C THR A 134 -15.44 8.36 9.79
N ASP A 135 -14.15 8.53 9.50
CA ASP A 135 -13.09 7.70 10.10
C ASP A 135 -12.96 7.97 11.59
N LEU A 136 -13.00 9.23 12.00
CA LEU A 136 -12.99 9.58 13.42
C LEU A 136 -14.17 8.93 14.16
N ALA A 137 -15.36 8.89 13.57
CA ALA A 137 -16.51 8.22 14.16
C ALA A 137 -16.28 6.71 14.31
N LEU A 138 -15.62 6.05 13.33
CA LEU A 138 -15.23 4.64 13.44
C LEU A 138 -14.23 4.41 14.57
N LEU A 139 -13.22 5.27 14.70
CA LEU A 139 -12.25 5.24 15.79
C LEU A 139 -12.95 5.38 17.15
N MET A 140 -13.78 6.41 17.31
CA MET A 140 -14.50 6.69 18.55
C MET A 140 -15.49 5.59 18.93
N ASN A 141 -16.13 4.95 17.95
CA ASN A 141 -17.02 3.80 18.19
C ASN A 141 -16.27 2.57 18.76
N ASN A 142 -14.96 2.50 18.57
CA ASN A 142 -14.12 1.43 19.12
C ASN A 142 -13.27 1.88 20.31
N TYR A 143 -13.34 3.14 20.72
CA TYR A 143 -12.57 3.66 21.85
C TYR A 143 -12.81 2.87 23.13
N GLY A 144 -11.73 2.51 23.82
CA GLY A 144 -11.73 1.68 25.02
C GLY A 144 -11.90 0.17 24.77
N LYS A 145 -12.09 -0.27 23.53
CA LYS A 145 -12.12 -1.71 23.19
C LYS A 145 -10.71 -2.29 23.13
N THR A 146 -10.62 -3.60 23.33
CA THR A 146 -9.38 -4.37 23.26
C THR A 146 -9.48 -5.48 22.22
N GLY A 147 -8.32 -5.98 21.78
CA GLY A 147 -8.19 -6.92 20.68
C GLY A 147 -7.91 -6.20 19.34
N ALA A 148 -7.68 -6.99 18.29
CA ALA A 148 -7.46 -6.45 16.94
C ALA A 148 -8.77 -5.88 16.40
N THR A 149 -8.97 -4.57 16.59
CA THR A 149 -10.19 -3.85 16.20
C THR A 149 -9.86 -2.65 15.33
N VAL A 150 -10.82 -2.21 14.51
CA VAL A 150 -10.66 -1.02 13.66
C VAL A 150 -10.38 0.18 14.56
N GLY A 151 -9.28 0.88 14.31
CA GLY A 151 -8.85 2.03 15.12
C GLY A 151 -7.66 1.76 16.04
N ASP A 152 -7.18 0.52 16.16
CA ASP A 152 -5.90 0.19 16.80
C ASP A 152 -4.75 0.53 15.81
N LEU A 153 -4.38 1.80 15.77
CA LEU A 153 -3.41 2.37 14.82
C LEU A 153 -1.96 2.11 15.26
N ASN A 154 -1.74 1.93 16.56
CA ASN A 154 -0.42 1.59 17.11
C ASN A 154 -0.19 0.07 17.26
N GLN A 155 -1.20 -0.76 16.97
CA GLN A 155 -1.16 -2.22 17.04
C GLN A 155 -0.84 -2.79 18.43
N ASP A 156 -1.17 -2.05 19.49
CA ASP A 156 -0.97 -2.47 20.89
C ASP A 156 -2.15 -3.31 21.44
N ARG A 157 -3.14 -3.58 20.58
CA ARG A 157 -4.38 -4.33 20.87
C ARG A 157 -5.37 -3.56 21.75
N LYS A 158 -5.26 -2.24 21.80
CA LYS A 158 -6.24 -1.35 22.43
C LYS A 158 -6.56 -0.23 21.44
N VAL A 159 -7.72 0.39 21.65
CA VAL A 159 -8.06 1.64 20.97
C VAL A 159 -8.16 2.70 22.05
N ASP A 160 -7.17 3.57 22.16
CA ASP A 160 -7.08 4.56 23.23
C ASP A 160 -6.52 5.92 22.76
N ASP A 161 -6.17 6.79 23.71
CA ASP A 161 -5.63 8.12 23.44
C ASP A 161 -4.39 8.12 22.53
N ALA A 162 -3.61 7.03 22.51
CA ALA A 162 -2.48 6.90 21.61
C ALA A 162 -2.93 6.85 20.15
N ASP A 163 -4.00 6.10 19.85
CA ASP A 163 -4.57 6.01 18.50
C ASP A 163 -5.22 7.31 18.07
N VAL A 164 -5.90 8.00 19.00
CA VAL A 164 -6.47 9.32 18.72
C VAL A 164 -5.39 10.33 18.32
N ARG A 165 -4.24 10.30 19.00
CA ARG A 165 -3.08 11.16 18.65
C ARG A 165 -2.51 10.82 17.28
N LEU A 166 -2.41 9.52 16.95
CA LEU A 166 -1.96 9.08 15.64
C LEU A 166 -2.93 9.52 14.55
N PHE A 167 -4.23 9.36 14.76
CA PHE A 167 -5.27 9.81 13.85
C PHE A 167 -5.20 11.33 13.63
N ALA A 168 -5.08 12.12 14.70
CA ALA A 168 -5.01 13.58 14.63
C ALA A 168 -3.81 14.09 13.81
N ALA A 169 -2.68 13.38 13.80
CA ALA A 169 -1.54 13.71 12.94
C ALA A 169 -1.85 13.48 11.44
N GLN A 170 -2.83 12.62 11.14
CA GLN A 170 -3.25 12.25 9.79
C GLN A 170 -4.49 13.03 9.31
N TYR A 171 -5.29 13.57 10.22
CA TYR A 171 -6.44 14.40 9.91
C TYR A 171 -6.02 15.79 9.40
N LYS A 172 -6.43 16.17 8.20
CA LYS A 172 -6.30 17.54 7.67
C LYS A 172 -7.69 18.05 7.29
N PRO A 173 -8.25 19.02 8.03
CA PRO A 173 -9.54 19.63 7.71
C PRO A 173 -9.49 20.48 6.44
#